data_AF-A0A1D3K0A5-F1
#
_entry.id   AF-A0A1D3K0A5-F1
#
_cell.length_a   1.000
_cell.length_b   1.000
_cell.length_c   1.000
_cell.angle_alpha   90.00
_cell.angle_beta   90.00
_cell.angle_gamma   90.00
#
_symmetry.space_group_name_H-M   'P 1'
#
loop_
_entity.id
_entity.type
_entity.pdbx_description
1 polymer ?
#
loop_
_entity_poly.entity_id
_entity_poly.type
_entity_poly.pdbx_seq_one_letter_code
_entity_poly.pdbx_strand_id
1 'polypeptide(L)'
;MNLNNQPTIEELAEMFAAQKDTLDDHILWIGKSGKVQIDCLAPHTEEAEFDKNNRELAARLKMYRRGQGYVGKKAAADRNFIEQVFDTLNHAWESFKDNSQVKVIDRYY
;
A
#
# COMPACT_ATOMS: atom_id res chain seq x y z
N MET A 1 -4.84 -0.56 -9.89
CA MET A 1 -5.14 0.83 -9.49
C MET A 1 -3.99 1.79 -9.79
N ASN A 2 -4.31 2.99 -10.30
CA ASN A 2 -3.36 4.08 -10.52
C ASN A 2 -3.96 5.41 -10.06
N LEU A 3 -3.24 6.13 -9.20
CA LEU A 3 -3.67 7.40 -8.61
C LEU A 3 -3.75 8.55 -9.62
N ASN A 4 -3.13 8.42 -10.79
CA ASN A 4 -3.25 9.41 -11.87
C ASN A 4 -4.47 9.17 -12.78
N ASN A 5 -5.15 8.04 -12.64
CA ASN A 5 -6.15 7.57 -13.60
C ASN A 5 -7.54 7.39 -12.97
N GLN A 6 -7.93 8.32 -12.09
CA GLN A 6 -9.17 8.26 -11.29
C GLN A 6 -9.29 6.95 -10.50
N PRO A 7 -8.44 6.77 -9.48
CA PRO A 7 -8.47 5.58 -8.63
C PRO A 7 -9.85 5.39 -7.96
N THR A 8 -10.30 4.15 -7.78
CA THR A 8 -11.52 3.85 -6.99
C THR A 8 -11.23 2.99 -5.75
N ILE A 9 -12.09 3.14 -4.74
CA ILE A 9 -12.04 2.34 -3.50
C ILE A 9 -12.25 0.85 -3.83
N GLU A 10 -13.10 0.55 -4.82
CA GLU A 10 -13.39 -0.81 -5.27
C GLU A 10 -12.14 -1.50 -5.82
N GLU A 11 -11.35 -0.83 -6.67
CA GLU A 11 -10.08 -1.37 -7.16
C GLU A 11 -9.12 -1.68 -6.00
N LEU A 12 -9.06 -0.80 -4.99
CA LEU A 12 -8.22 -1.03 -3.81
C LEU A 12 -8.72 -2.23 -3.01
N ALA A 13 -10.03 -2.35 -2.79
CA ALA A 13 -10.63 -3.49 -2.12
C ALA A 13 -10.33 -4.79 -2.87
N GLU A 14 -10.45 -4.82 -4.20
CA GLU A 14 -10.10 -5.98 -5.03
C GLU A 14 -8.62 -6.36 -4.89
N MET A 15 -7.72 -5.37 -4.89
CA MET A 15 -6.30 -5.60 -4.65
C MET A 15 -6.04 -6.23 -3.28
N PHE A 16 -6.72 -5.78 -2.22
CA PHE A 16 -6.62 -6.38 -0.89
C PHE A 16 -7.23 -7.78 -0.86
N ALA A 17 -8.39 -7.99 -1.50
CA ALA A 17 -9.10 -9.26 -1.52
C ALA A 17 -8.33 -10.38 -2.23
N ALA A 18 -7.51 -10.01 -3.22
CA ALA A 18 -6.64 -10.94 -3.94
C ALA A 18 -5.51 -11.50 -3.08
N GLN A 19 -5.13 -10.80 -2.00
CA GLN A 19 -4.02 -11.20 -1.13
C GLN A 19 -4.42 -12.20 -0.05
N LYS A 20 -3.44 -12.96 0.45
CA LYS A 20 -3.63 -13.96 1.50
C LYS A 20 -2.82 -13.61 2.73
N ASP A 21 -3.48 -13.00 3.71
CA ASP A 21 -2.91 -12.56 4.99
C ASP A 21 -2.18 -13.67 5.78
N THR A 22 -2.46 -14.94 5.52
CA THR A 22 -1.89 -16.07 6.27
C THR A 22 -0.56 -16.58 5.75
N LEU A 23 -0.15 -16.21 4.53
CA LEU A 23 1.02 -16.81 3.88
C LEU A 23 2.26 -15.94 4.01
N ASP A 24 2.13 -14.66 3.66
CA ASP A 24 3.27 -13.74 3.48
C ASP A 24 3.01 -12.41 4.18
N ASP A 25 4.08 -11.65 4.42
CA ASP A 25 3.93 -10.24 4.81
C ASP A 25 3.62 -9.43 3.54
N HIS A 26 2.87 -8.35 3.65
CA HIS A 26 2.46 -7.55 2.49
C HIS A 26 2.93 -6.11 2.66
N ILE A 27 3.34 -5.49 1.57
CA ILE A 27 3.67 -4.08 1.54
C ILE A 27 2.87 -3.37 0.46
N LEU A 28 2.15 -2.33 0.87
CA LEU A 28 1.40 -1.48 -0.04
C LEU A 28 2.24 -0.25 -0.37
N TRP A 29 2.45 -0.01 -1.65
CA TRP A 29 3.33 1.06 -2.11
C TRP A 29 2.84 1.72 -3.40
N ILE A 30 3.33 2.93 -3.62
CA ILE A 30 3.02 3.78 -4.76
C ILE A 30 4.32 3.95 -5.56
N GLY A 31 4.27 3.60 -6.84
CA GLY A 31 5.35 3.86 -7.78
C GLY A 31 5.41 5.34 -8.18
N LYS A 32 6.56 5.79 -8.68
CA LYS A 32 6.76 7.15 -9.25
C LYS A 32 5.83 7.48 -10.41
N SER A 33 5.19 6.47 -11.01
CA SER A 33 4.14 6.62 -12.03
C SER A 33 2.73 6.81 -11.45
N GLY A 34 2.58 6.82 -10.12
CA GLY A 34 1.30 6.85 -9.40
C GLY A 34 0.58 5.50 -9.33
N LYS A 35 1.20 4.43 -9.86
CA LYS A 35 0.65 3.08 -9.79
C LYS A 35 0.73 2.55 -8.36
N VAL A 36 -0.39 2.04 -7.84
CA VAL A 36 -0.46 1.40 -6.52
C VAL A 36 -0.27 -0.09 -6.68
N GLN A 37 0.59 -0.69 -5.85
CA GLN A 37 0.88 -2.11 -5.85
C GLN A 37 0.94 -2.67 -4.44
N ILE A 38 0.54 -3.94 -4.30
CA ILE A 38 0.72 -4.73 -3.09
C ILE A 38 1.66 -5.87 -3.45
N ASP A 39 2.82 -5.91 -2.81
CA ASP A 39 3.80 -6.98 -2.97
C ASP A 39 3.81 -7.89 -1.75
N CYS A 40 3.99 -9.18 -2.00
CA CYS A 40 4.22 -10.19 -0.98
C CYS A 40 5.72 -10.24 -0.69
N LEU A 41 6.07 -10.01 0.58
CA LEU A 41 7.43 -10.07 1.06
C LEU A 41 7.66 -11.38 1.81
N ALA A 42 8.81 -11.99 1.52
CA ALA A 42 9.26 -13.17 2.23
C ALA A 42 9.40 -12.86 3.73
N PRO A 43 9.15 -13.85 4.61
CA PRO A 43 9.37 -13.67 6.03
C PRO A 43 10.81 -13.22 6.30
N HIS A 44 10.96 -12.25 7.20
CA HIS A 44 12.23 -11.58 7.56
C HIS A 44 12.75 -10.51 6.59
N THR A 45 12.01 -10.16 5.55
CA THR A 45 12.36 -8.98 4.73
C THR A 45 12.28 -7.71 5.58
N GLU A 46 13.36 -6.94 5.63
CA GLU A 46 13.38 -5.63 6.28
C GLU A 46 12.81 -4.56 5.35
N GLU A 47 12.01 -3.65 5.90
CA GLU A 47 11.40 -2.56 5.12
C GLU A 47 12.47 -1.66 4.47
N ALA A 48 13.62 -1.46 5.14
CA ALA A 48 14.74 -0.70 4.62
C ALA A 48 15.41 -1.36 3.40
N GLU A 49 15.38 -2.69 3.30
CA GLU A 49 15.85 -3.40 2.11
C GLU A 49 14.87 -3.23 0.96
N PHE A 50 13.56 -3.24 1.24
CA PHE A 50 12.54 -2.93 0.24
C PHE A 50 12.71 -1.51 -0.32
N ASP A 51 12.92 -0.52 0.54
CA ASP A 51 13.16 0.88 0.14
C ASP A 51 14.39 1.01 -0.78
N LYS A 52 15.47 0.29 -0.48
CA LYS A 52 16.70 0.32 -1.30
C LYS A 52 16.55 -0.39 -2.64
N ASN A 53 15.81 -1.49 -2.68
CA ASN A 53 15.63 -2.30 -3.89
C ASN A 53 14.60 -1.69 -4.86
N ASN A 54 13.64 -0.91 -4.37
CA ASN A 54 12.59 -0.30 -5.19
C ASN A 54 12.96 1.12 -5.62
N ARG A 55 13.73 1.24 -6.71
CA ARG A 55 14.10 2.55 -7.31
C ARG A 55 12.91 3.38 -7.79
N GLU A 56 11.78 2.73 -8.03
CA GLU A 56 10.52 3.36 -8.44
C GLU A 56 9.63 3.76 -7.27
N LEU A 57 10.05 3.57 -6.02
CA LEU A 57 9.26 3.90 -4.85
C LEU A 57 9.04 5.41 -4.73
N ALA A 58 7.78 5.83 -4.65
CA ALA A 58 7.39 7.21 -4.36
C ALA A 58 6.88 7.34 -2.93
N ALA A 59 6.00 6.42 -2.52
CA ALA A 59 5.53 6.33 -1.15
C ALA A 59 5.22 4.88 -0.80
N ARG A 60 5.23 4.55 0.48
CA ARG A 60 4.76 3.24 0.96
C ARG A 60 4.07 3.35 2.30
N LEU A 61 3.16 2.42 2.55
CA LEU A 61 2.62 2.19 3.87
C LEU A 61 3.52 1.25 4.67
N LYS A 62 3.28 1.22 5.98
CA LYS A 62 3.88 0.26 6.88
C LYS A 62 3.60 -1.17 6.41
N MET A 63 4.57 -2.05 6.59
CA MET A 63 4.43 -3.47 6.28
C MET A 63 3.27 -4.11 7.05
N TYR A 64 2.37 -4.75 6.32
CA TYR A 64 1.29 -5.56 6.85
C TYR A 64 1.82 -6.95 7.17
N ARG A 65 2.10 -7.17 8.46
CA ARG A 65 2.55 -8.47 8.95
C ARG A 65 1.43 -9.49 8.82
N ARG A 66 1.79 -10.70 8.40
CA ARG A 66 0.87 -11.83 8.26
C ARG A 66 0.10 -12.12 9.54
N GLY A 67 -1.15 -12.57 9.38
CA GLY A 67 -2.03 -12.98 10.47
C GLY A 67 -2.62 -11.82 11.29
N GLN A 68 -2.42 -10.58 10.87
CA GLN A 68 -3.00 -9.40 11.54
C GLN A 68 -4.34 -8.99 10.92
N GLY A 69 -4.73 -9.56 9.79
CA GLY A 69 -5.99 -9.26 9.13
C GLY A 69 -6.01 -7.92 8.40
N TYR A 70 -4.85 -7.38 8.03
CA TYR A 70 -4.75 -6.15 7.24
C TYR A 70 -5.03 -6.38 5.75
N VAL A 71 -4.89 -7.60 5.25
CA VAL A 71 -5.18 -7.94 3.86
C VAL A 71 -6.13 -9.14 3.74
N GLY A 72 -6.58 -9.42 2.51
CA GLY A 72 -7.53 -10.48 2.21
C GLY A 72 -8.98 -10.04 2.24
N LYS A 73 -9.89 -10.99 1.96
CA LYS A 73 -11.32 -10.73 1.74
C LYS A 73 -12.01 -9.99 2.91
N LYS A 74 -11.57 -10.24 4.14
CA LYS A 74 -12.14 -9.58 5.33
C LYS A 74 -11.78 -8.10 5.38
N ALA A 75 -10.50 -7.77 5.19
CA ALA A 75 -10.03 -6.39 5.13
C ALA A 75 -10.63 -5.65 3.94
N ALA A 76 -10.71 -6.31 2.78
CA ALA A 76 -11.34 -5.76 1.58
C ALA A 76 -12.84 -5.47 1.74
N ALA A 77 -13.55 -6.26 2.56
CA ALA A 77 -14.95 -6.02 2.87
C ALA A 77 -15.17 -4.90 3.89
N ASP A 78 -14.13 -4.49 4.61
CA ASP A 78 -14.18 -3.39 5.56
C ASP A 78 -14.04 -2.06 4.82
N ARG A 79 -15.19 -1.48 4.47
CA ARG A 79 -15.24 -0.25 3.69
C ARG A 79 -14.54 0.91 4.39
N ASN A 80 -14.72 1.06 5.71
CA ASN A 80 -14.08 2.14 6.46
C ASN A 80 -12.55 2.00 6.39
N PHE A 81 -12.04 0.79 6.59
CA PHE A 81 -10.61 0.52 6.49
C PHE A 81 -10.07 0.82 5.09
N ILE A 82 -10.72 0.33 4.03
CA ILE A 82 -10.28 0.58 2.65
C ILE A 82 -10.39 2.08 2.31
N GLU A 83 -11.42 2.78 2.76
CA GLU A 83 -11.57 4.24 2.61
C GLU A 83 -10.41 5.00 3.29
N GLN A 84 -10.05 4.63 4.52
CA GLN A 84 -8.91 5.23 5.21
C GLN A 84 -7.58 4.98 4.49
N VAL A 85 -7.35 3.75 4.03
CA VAL A 85 -6.14 3.42 3.25
C VAL A 85 -6.12 4.20 1.93
N PHE A 86 -7.27 4.32 1.26
CA PHE A 86 -7.41 5.04 0.01
C PHE A 86 -7.11 6.53 0.18
N ASP A 87 -7.69 7.18 1.19
CA ASP A 87 -7.42 8.60 1.49
C ASP A 87 -5.94 8.82 1.81
N THR A 88 -5.40 7.95 2.66
CA THR A 88 -3.97 7.96 3.04
C THR A 88 -3.05 7.84 1.82
N LEU A 89 -3.36 6.97 0.85
CA LEU A 89 -2.61 6.82 -0.40
C LEU A 89 -2.66 8.10 -1.26
N ASN A 90 -3.85 8.69 -1.43
CA ASN A 90 -4.01 9.92 -2.20
C ASN A 90 -3.24 11.07 -1.58
N HIS A 91 -3.39 11.27 -0.27
CA HIS A 91 -2.70 12.34 0.45
C HIS A 91 -1.17 12.17 0.42
N ALA A 92 -0.68 10.92 0.52
CA ALA A 92 0.74 10.65 0.37
C ALA A 92 1.26 10.92 -1.05
N TRP A 93 0.47 10.60 -2.06
CA TRP A 93 0.83 10.85 -3.46
C TRP A 93 0.83 12.33 -3.82
N GLU A 94 -0.16 13.10 -3.36
CA GLU A 94 -0.17 14.57 -3.52
C GLU A 94 1.04 15.20 -2.81
N SER A 95 1.34 14.75 -1.60
CA SER A 95 2.51 15.21 -0.87
C SER A 95 3.84 14.83 -1.55
N PHE A 96 3.93 13.67 -2.21
CA PHE A 96 5.11 13.29 -2.98
C PHE A 96 5.29 14.13 -4.26
N LYS A 97 4.18 14.49 -4.93
CA LYS A 97 4.22 15.40 -6.08
C LYS A 97 4.81 16.76 -5.70
N ASP A 98 4.54 17.22 -4.48
CA ASP A 98 5.08 18.48 -3.94
C ASP A 98 6.52 18.33 -3.43
N ASN A 99 6.87 17.19 -2.80
CA ASN A 99 8.19 16.91 -2.26
C ASN A 99 8.71 15.56 -2.78
N SER A 100 9.68 15.58 -3.72
CA SER A 100 10.24 14.40 -4.42
C SER A 100 11.04 13.41 -3.53
N GLN A 101 10.75 13.32 -2.24
CA GLN A 101 11.36 12.37 -1.29
C GLN A 101 10.40 11.21 -1.01
N VAL A 102 10.95 10.00 -0.85
CA VAL A 102 10.15 8.80 -0.55
C VAL A 102 9.39 9.00 0.76
N LYS A 103 8.06 8.92 0.72
CA LYS A 103 7.21 9.08 1.91
C LYS A 103 6.84 7.74 2.53
N VAL A 104 7.30 7.50 3.76
CA VAL A 104 6.90 6.33 4.56
C VAL A 104 5.72 6.71 5.43
N ILE A 105 4.61 5.99 5.28
CA ILE A 105 3.34 6.23 5.97
C ILE A 105 3.21 5.19 7.09
N ASP A 106 3.49 5.61 8.32
CA ASP A 106 3.37 4.76 9.52
C ASP A 106 1.97 4.84 10.18
N ARG A 107 1.17 5.87 9.86
CA ARG A 107 -0.18 6.08 10.40
C ARG A 107 -1.17 6.39 9.31
N TYR A 108 -2.36 5.80 9.42
CA TYR A 108 -3.54 6.20 8.66
C TYR A 108 -4.02 7.55 9.18
N TYR A 109 -4.38 8.45 8.26
CA TYR A 109 -4.97 9.75 8.56
C TYR A 109 -6.47 9.71 8.31
#